data_AF-A0A0F9SXZ2-F1
#
_entry.id   AF-A0A0F9SXZ2-F1
#
_cell.length_a   1.000
_cell.length_b   1.000
_cell.length_c   1.000
_cell.angle_alpha   90.00
_cell.angle_beta   90.00
_cell.angle_gamma   90.00
#
_symmetry.space_group_name_H-M   'P 1'
#
loop_
_entity.id
_entity.type
_entity.pdbx_description
1 polymer ?
#
loop_
_entity_poly.entity_id
_entity_poly.type
_entity_poly.pdbx_seq_one_letter_code
_entity_poly.pdbx_strand_id
1 'polypeptide(L)' 'MMPDSRSVGLYEKYRVDRVDGHPIGRCIVLELADPNSWNALLEWADSVAIDGYEILAEDVRASVSHEMGKGAAETGDTDA' A
#
# COMPACT_ATOMS: atom_id res chain seq x y z
N MET A 1 13.40 -2.45 31.27
CA MET A 1 12.99 -3.08 30.01
C MET A 1 12.45 -1.96 29.14
N MET A 2 13.21 -1.53 28.12
CA MET A 2 12.71 -0.50 27.20
C MET A 2 11.60 -1.13 26.34
N PRO A 3 10.43 -0.48 26.19
CA PRO A 3 9.37 -1.01 25.35
C PRO A 3 9.87 -1.12 23.91
N ASP A 4 9.53 -2.22 23.27
CA ASP A 4 9.90 -2.53 21.90
C ASP A 4 9.32 -1.46 20.95
N SER A 5 10.19 -0.58 20.47
CA SER A 5 9.83 0.58 19.64
C SER A 5 9.32 0.21 18.24
N ARG A 6 9.34 -1.08 17.87
CA ARG A 6 8.77 -1.60 16.62
C ARG A 6 7.26 -1.38 16.52
N SER A 7 6.55 -1.27 17.65
CA SER A 7 5.09 -1.10 17.68
C SER A 7 4.63 0.36 17.70
N VAL A 8 5.51 1.31 18.04
CA VAL A 8 5.15 2.71 18.32
C VAL A 8 4.90 3.49 17.02
N GLY A 9 5.54 3.11 15.92
CA GLY A 9 5.37 3.74 14.61
C GLY A 9 4.09 3.37 13.83
N LEU A 10 3.31 2.38 14.29
CA LEU A 10 2.15 1.85 13.55
C LEU A 10 0.88 2.71 13.67
N TYR A 11 0.76 3.52 14.72
CA TYR A 11 -0.47 4.28 15.00
C TYR A 11 -0.35 5.79 14.77
N GLU A 12 0.82 6.39 15.05
CA GLU A 12 1.00 7.85 14.91
C GLU A 12 1.21 8.30 13.46
N LYS A 13 1.75 7.43 12.59
CA LYS A 13 2.06 7.78 11.20
C LYS A 13 0.85 7.69 10.25
N TYR A 14 -0.25 7.07 10.69
CA TYR A 14 -1.41 6.72 9.85
C TYR A 14 -2.72 7.25 10.40
N ARG A 15 -2.73 8.50 10.88
CA ARG A 15 -4.00 9.17 11.19
C ARG A 15 -4.71 9.52 9.88
N VAL A 16 -5.55 8.61 9.40
CA VAL A 16 -6.43 8.86 8.27
C VAL A 16 -7.71 9.49 8.80
N ASP A 17 -7.82 10.80 8.63
CA ASP A 17 -9.07 11.50 8.88
C ASP A 17 -10.00 11.29 7.67
N ARG A 18 -11.30 11.08 7.91
CA ARG A 18 -12.31 11.08 6.85
C ARG A 18 -12.35 12.46 6.20
N VAL A 19 -12.86 12.52 4.97
CA VAL A 19 -13.19 13.78 4.27
C VAL A 19 -14.15 14.69 5.05
N ASP A 20 -14.89 14.15 6.02
CA ASP A 20 -15.77 14.89 6.93
C ASP A 20 -15.10 15.27 8.27
N GLY A 21 -13.79 15.09 8.40
CA GLY A 21 -13.01 15.42 9.59
C GLY A 21 -13.17 14.47 10.77
N HIS A 22 -13.94 13.38 10.63
CA HIS A 22 -14.07 12.38 11.69
C HIS A 22 -12.95 11.33 11.57
N PRO A 23 -12.44 10.81 12.70
CA PRO A 23 -11.45 9.74 12.65
C PRO A 23 -12.07 8.51 11.99
N ILE A 24 -11.37 7.93 11.00
CA ILE A 24 -11.63 6.56 10.59
C ILE A 24 -11.29 5.67 11.81
N GLY A 25 -12.03 4.59 12.01
CA GLY A 25 -11.68 3.58 13.02
C GLY A 25 -10.28 2.98 12.78
N ARG A 26 -9.96 1.87 13.46
CA ARG A 26 -8.69 1.17 13.19
C ARG A 26 -8.62 0.79 11.70
N CYS A 27 -7.70 1.41 10.97
CA CYS A 27 -7.46 1.17 9.56
C CYS A 27 -6.01 0.73 9.34
N ILE A 28 -5.80 -0.04 8.28
CA ILE A 28 -4.48 -0.37 7.76
C ILE A 28 -4.34 0.43 6.47
N VAL A 29 -3.27 1.22 6.36
CA VAL A 29 -2.95 1.95 5.15
C VAL A 29 -1.98 1.10 4.34
N LEU A 30 -2.37 0.78 3.11
CA LEU A 30 -1.50 0.14 2.13
C LEU A 30 -0.90 1.23 1.26
N GLU A 31 0.41 1.38 1.31
CA GLU A 31 1.12 2.37 0.49
C GLU A 31 1.68 1.71 -0.76
N LEU A 32 1.47 2.33 -1.92
CA LEU A 32 2.00 1.82 -3.19
C LEU A 32 3.55 1.79 -3.20
N ALA A 33 4.20 2.66 -2.43
CA ALA A 33 5.65 2.72 -2.31
C ALA A 33 6.24 1.63 -1.38
N ASP A 34 5.42 0.89 -0.63
CA ASP A 34 5.88 -0.20 0.24
C ASP A 34 5.71 -1.56 -0.47
N PRO A 35 6.81 -2.27 -0.80
CA PRO A 35 6.74 -3.57 -1.46
C PRO A 35 5.94 -4.63 -0.70
N ASN A 36 5.85 -4.53 0.63
CA ASN A 36 5.06 -5.48 1.43
C ASN A 36 3.56 -5.27 1.26
N SER A 37 3.13 -4.11 0.77
CA SER A 37 1.73 -3.76 0.55
C SER A 37 1.19 -4.25 -0.80
N TRP A 38 2.05 -4.57 -1.77
CA TRP A 38 1.65 -4.88 -3.15
C TRP A 38 0.71 -6.08 -3.28
N ASN A 39 1.01 -7.19 -2.61
CA ASN A 39 0.12 -8.37 -2.67
C ASN A 39 -1.27 -8.06 -2.08
N ALA A 40 -1.33 -7.30 -1.00
CA ALA A 40 -2.60 -6.91 -0.40
C ALA A 40 -3.38 -5.94 -1.30
N LEU A 41 -2.70 -5.05 -2.03
CA LEU A 41 -3.32 -4.17 -3.03
C LEU A 41 -3.89 -4.94 -4.22
N LEU A 42 -3.21 -6.00 -4.67
CA LEU A 42 -3.70 -6.87 -5.75
C LEU A 42 -4.94 -7.67 -5.34
N GLU A 43 -4.93 -8.27 -4.15
CA GLU A 43 -6.10 -8.96 -3.58
C GLU A 43 -7.29 -8.01 -3.41
N TRP A 44 -7.02 -6.77 -2.97
CA TRP A 44 -8.07 -5.75 -2.88
C TRP A 44 -8.63 -5.37 -4.25
N ALA A 45 -7.78 -5.26 -5.29
CA ALA A 45 -8.21 -5.01 -6.66
C ALA A 45 -9.15 -6.12 -7.17
N ASP A 46 -8.87 -7.38 -6.85
CA ASP A 46 -9.73 -8.51 -7.21
C ASP A 46 -11.09 -8.43 -6.49
N SER A 47 -11.10 -8.07 -5.20
CA SER A 47 -12.35 -7.88 -4.45
C SER A 47 -13.23 -6.77 -5.04
N VAL A 48 -12.66 -5.62 -5.39
CA VAL A 48 -13.47 -4.52 -5.95
C VAL A 48 -13.94 -4.81 -7.38
N ALA A 49 -13.20 -5.62 -8.14
CA ALA A 49 -13.66 -6.10 -9.45
C ALA A 49 -14.91 -6.99 -9.32
N ILE A 50 -14.96 -7.88 -8.32
CA ILE A 50 -16.13 -8.73 -8.02
C ILE A 50 -17.36 -7.87 -7.70
N ASP A 51 -17.16 -6.73 -7.04
CA ASP A 51 -18.23 -5.77 -6.72
C ASP A 51 -18.64 -4.87 -7.91
N GLY A 52 -18.05 -5.08 -9.10
CA GLY A 52 -18.39 -4.39 -10.35
C GLY A 52 -17.55 -3.14 -10.65
N TYR A 53 -16.47 -2.88 -9.89
CA TYR A 53 -15.58 -1.74 -10.09
C TYR A 53 -14.34 -2.11 -10.93
N GLU A 54 -14.56 -2.61 -12.15
CA GLU A 54 -13.50 -3.16 -13.02
C GLU A 54 -12.39 -2.14 -13.35
N ILE A 55 -12.77 -0.90 -13.71
CA ILE A 55 -11.79 0.16 -14.05
C ILE A 55 -10.86 0.47 -12.87
N LEU A 56 -11.43 0.56 -11.66
CA LEU A 56 -10.64 0.81 -10.46
C LEU A 56 -9.67 -0.35 -10.19
N ALA A 57 -10.12 -1.59 -10.35
CA ALA A 57 -9.26 -2.75 -10.20
C ALA A 57 -8.10 -2.74 -11.20
N GLU A 58 -8.36 -2.40 -12.46
CA GLU A 58 -7.34 -2.26 -13.50
C GLU A 58 -6.31 -1.17 -13.16
N ASP A 59 -6.77 0.02 -12.74
CA ASP A 59 -5.90 1.13 -12.35
C ASP A 59 -4.95 0.73 -11.19
N VAL A 60 -5.48 0.00 -10.21
CA VAL A 60 -4.68 -0.51 -9.07
C VAL A 60 -3.64 -1.52 -9.54
N ARG A 61 -4.03 -2.51 -10.35
CA ARG A 61 -3.10 -3.51 -10.89
C ARG A 61 -2.00 -2.88 -11.73
N ALA A 62 -2.34 -1.90 -12.57
CA ALA A 62 -1.38 -1.16 -13.39
C ALA A 62 -0.40 -0.38 -12.51
N SER A 63 -0.90 0.30 -11.47
CA SER A 63 -0.08 1.06 -10.53
C SER A 63 0.91 0.18 -9.77
N VAL A 64 0.46 -0.98 -9.28
CA VAL A 64 1.34 -1.95 -8.61
C VAL A 64 2.40 -2.50 -9.57
N SER A 65 1.99 -2.91 -10.77
CA SER A 65 2.91 -3.46 -11.77
C SER A 65 4.01 -2.46 -12.16
N HIS A 66 3.66 -1.18 -12.26
CA HIS A 66 4.61 -0.11 -12.54
C HIS A 66 5.66 0.05 -11.43
N GLU A 67 5.24 0.05 -10.16
CA GLU A 67 6.20 0.15 -9.04
C GLU A 67 7.08 -1.10 -8.90
N MET A 68 6.53 -2.30 -9.13
CA MET A 68 7.32 -3.54 -9.19
C MET A 68 8.40 -3.48 -10.29
N GLY A 69 8.08 -2.88 -11.44
CA GLY A 69 9.01 -2.70 -12.55
C GLY A 69 10.13 -1.71 -12.26
N LYS A 70 9.88 -0.64 -11.49
CA LYS A 70 10.91 0.33 -11.08
C LYS A 70 12.00 -0.31 -10.21
N GLY A 71 11.59 -1.12 -9.24
CA GLY A 71 12.52 -1.79 -8.33
C GLY A 71 13.52 -2.71 -9.06
N ALA A 72 13.11 -3.32 -10.17
CA ALA A 72 13.99 -4.17 -10.99
C ALA A 72 15.03 -3.37 -11.79
N ALA A 73 14.70 -2.14 -12.21
CA ALA A 73 15.61 -1.28 -12.98
C ALA A 73 16.72 -0.67 -12.11
N GLU A 74 16.43 -0.38 -10.84
CA GLU A 74 17.40 0.23 -9.91
C GLU A 74 18.46 -0.77 -9.38
N THR A 75 18.18 -2.08 -9.42
CA THR A 75 19.15 -3.13 -9.06
C THR A 75 20.15 -3.49 -10.18
N GLY A 76 20.04 -2.88 -11.36
CA GLY A 76 20.83 -3.22 -12.54
C GLY A 76 22.13 -2.41 -12.75
N ASP A 77 22.42 -1.42 -11.91
CA ASP A 77 23.58 -0.53 -12.08
C ASP A 77 24.49 -0.56 -10.85
N THR A 78 25.07 -1.72 -10.56
CA THR A 78 26.24 -1.83 -9.68
C THR A 78 27.08 -3.02 -10.16
N ASP A 79 27.86 -2.81 -11.21
CA ASP A 79 29.22 -3.35 -11.36
C ASP A 79 29.79 -2.91 -12.72
N ALA A 80 30.64 -1.88 -12.69
CA ALA A 80 31.59 -1.51 -13.75
C ALA A 80 32.94 -1.15 -13.12
#